data_AF-A0A1Y1IKT4-F1
#
_entry.id   AF-A0A1Y1IKT4-F1
#
_cell.length_a   1.000
_cell.length_b   1.000
_cell.length_c   1.000
_cell.angle_alpha   90.00
_cell.angle_beta   90.00
_cell.angle_gamma   90.00
#
_symmetry.space_group_name_H-M   'P 1'
#
loop_
_entity.id
_entity.type
_entity.pdbx_description
1 polymer ?
#
loop_
_entity_poly.entity_id
_entity_poly.type
_entity_poly.pdbx_seq_one_letter_code
_entity_poly.pdbx_strand_id
1 'polypeptide(L)'
;MAAGDFNIKKFDMSKLQDHKTVVVIGRRGVGKTTLIADILYHKRQIPAGIVISGSEDGNGFYRKFIPDSFIYDTFDEEIIKKLIARQKNLTRLKVKDSSVFLLLDDCLFKQNIMKSDTMRYLYMNGRHFGLMVILASQYIMDIPPPVRSNIDYVFIYNDPILANRKRYYDHLFGVFKTFSQFEAVFKACTSKHECLVLDNTVQSTEPTDAIFWYKADIHEHFKIGAPAYWAHHNRTYADSELQKRNEVVVTSNGIRGWQQHHAYPAYYGRPDGRVWSAKTGRVIEGFSRSDGYGYIKIDGKDGPRSRFNLSLSLGRAIEEGMECDHIVPVSRGGGDDWANLQELSKPDHRLKTVSDNPDAGKKSGITTGIPIVARHVVTGVETSFNSVRDAVRELKIHHTVIDRYLNGLTSRGDYVFSYTPEHLAEQADLPGETWLEAVSSWGLVPNIRASNRGRIQESRGRRSYGRDQHGYKRFSATIDKNERDLKVHDVIARTFLEPPPSSEHTPDHINGDRSDNRSENLRWGTPTEQGRNQKSNRSVIQLDLITGAQLAVFGTIAEAAEALGIFASNIGNVAAGRRLATGGFKWIYSEALHT
;
A
#
# COMPACT_ATOMS: atom_id res chain seq x y z
N MET A 1 -2.37 -19.17 63.93
CA MET A 1 -1.64 -17.90 63.71
C MET A 1 -2.65 -16.76 63.85
N ALA A 2 -2.52 -15.98 64.93
CA ALA A 2 -3.32 -14.78 65.17
C ALA A 2 -2.95 -13.67 64.17
N ALA A 3 -3.81 -12.66 64.05
CA ALA A 3 -3.81 -11.62 63.01
C ALA A 3 -2.65 -10.60 63.07
N GLY A 4 -1.43 -11.00 63.44
CA GLY A 4 -0.30 -10.09 63.73
C GLY A 4 1.01 -10.28 62.93
N ASP A 5 1.27 -11.42 62.29
CA ASP A 5 2.65 -11.76 61.86
C ASP A 5 2.90 -11.79 60.34
N PHE A 6 2.05 -11.16 59.52
CA PHE A 6 2.35 -11.04 58.09
C PHE A 6 3.31 -9.87 57.86
N ASN A 7 4.61 -10.15 57.77
CA ASN A 7 5.61 -9.17 57.34
C ASN A 7 5.56 -8.98 55.81
N ILE A 8 4.60 -8.17 55.35
CA ILE A 8 4.39 -7.89 53.92
C ILE A 8 5.47 -6.93 53.41
N LYS A 9 6.20 -7.35 52.37
CA LYS A 9 7.28 -6.57 51.77
C LYS A 9 6.74 -5.57 50.75
N LYS A 10 7.51 -4.51 50.48
CA LYS A 10 7.24 -3.60 49.35
C LYS A 10 7.45 -4.36 48.04
N PHE A 11 6.52 -4.25 47.10
CA PHE A 11 6.69 -4.79 45.76
C PHE A 11 7.80 -4.04 45.03
N ASP A 12 8.67 -4.78 44.36
CA ASP A 12 9.73 -4.23 43.52
C ASP A 12 9.25 -4.19 42.07
N MET A 13 8.93 -2.99 41.57
CA MET A 13 8.38 -2.81 40.22
C MET A 13 9.34 -3.28 39.12
N SER A 14 10.65 -3.37 39.38
CA SER A 14 11.61 -3.92 38.44
C SER A 14 11.42 -5.42 38.18
N LYS A 15 10.78 -6.14 39.11
CA LYS A 15 10.48 -7.58 39.01
C LYS A 15 9.19 -7.88 38.24
N LEU A 16 8.40 -6.86 37.90
CA LEU A 16 7.22 -7.04 37.05
C LEU A 16 7.67 -7.66 35.73
N GLN A 17 7.28 -8.90 35.43
CA GLN A 17 7.74 -9.56 34.20
C GLN A 17 7.13 -8.92 32.94
N ASP A 18 7.84 -9.03 31.82
CA ASP A 18 7.33 -8.57 30.52
C ASP A 18 6.23 -9.50 29.98
N HIS A 19 5.37 -8.96 29.11
CA HIS A 19 4.33 -9.70 28.37
C HIS A 19 3.30 -10.39 29.28
N LYS A 20 3.07 -9.80 30.46
CA LYS A 20 2.12 -10.29 31.47
C LYS A 20 0.79 -9.57 31.44
N THR A 21 -0.21 -10.19 32.05
CA THR A 21 -1.52 -9.60 32.30
C THR A 21 -1.53 -8.95 33.69
N VAL A 22 -1.67 -7.63 33.74
CA VAL A 22 -1.73 -6.83 34.95
C VAL A 22 -3.14 -6.28 35.11
N VAL A 23 -3.73 -6.44 36.29
CA VAL A 23 -5.06 -5.91 36.61
C VAL A 23 -4.95 -4.93 37.77
N VAL A 24 -5.51 -3.74 37.58
CA VAL A 24 -5.57 -2.68 38.60
C VAL A 24 -7.04 -2.46 38.98
N ILE A 25 -7.38 -2.66 40.26
CA ILE A 25 -8.75 -2.56 40.77
C ILE A 25 -8.85 -1.47 41.82
N GLY A 26 -9.82 -0.58 41.67
CA GLY A 26 -10.09 0.45 42.67
C GLY A 26 -11.14 1.45 42.23
N ARG A 27 -11.73 2.17 43.19
CA ARG A 27 -12.75 3.19 42.90
C ARG A 27 -12.19 4.37 42.10
N ARG A 28 -13.05 5.28 41.68
CA ARG A 28 -12.61 6.54 41.05
C ARG A 28 -11.78 7.36 42.04
N GLY A 29 -10.71 7.99 41.56
CA GLY A 29 -9.87 8.91 42.35
C GLY A 29 -8.90 8.26 43.35
N VAL A 30 -8.75 6.93 43.39
CA VAL A 30 -7.88 6.26 44.38
C VAL A 30 -6.39 6.22 44.01
N GLY A 31 -6.05 6.44 42.73
CA GLY A 31 -4.67 6.38 42.23
C GLY A 31 -4.40 5.34 41.14
N LYS A 32 -5.43 4.71 40.56
CA LYS A 32 -5.28 3.71 39.46
C LYS A 32 -4.41 4.23 38.31
N THR A 33 -4.78 5.38 37.76
CA THR A 33 -4.11 6.02 36.62
C THR A 33 -2.66 6.39 36.94
N THR A 34 -2.36 6.81 38.18
CA THR A 34 -0.98 7.05 38.67
C THR A 34 -0.15 5.77 38.68
N LEU A 35 -0.71 4.67 39.20
CA LEU A 35 -0.03 3.37 39.20
C LEU A 35 0.21 2.85 37.78
N ILE A 36 -0.74 3.04 36.87
CA ILE A 36 -0.58 2.64 35.47
C ILE A 36 0.55 3.44 34.82
N ALA A 37 0.65 4.75 35.06
CA ALA A 37 1.78 5.56 34.59
C ALA A 37 3.12 5.06 35.12
N ASP A 38 3.18 4.70 36.41
CA ASP A 38 4.37 4.14 37.03
C ASP A 38 4.77 2.77 36.43
N ILE A 39 3.80 1.88 36.21
CA ILE A 39 4.03 0.62 35.49
C ILE A 39 4.60 0.89 34.09
N LEU A 40 3.99 1.81 33.34
CA LEU A 40 4.45 2.16 31.99
C LEU A 40 5.82 2.83 31.99
N TYR A 41 6.17 3.60 33.02
CA TYR A 41 7.51 4.15 33.19
C TYR A 41 8.57 3.05 33.32
N HIS A 42 8.30 2.03 34.15
CA HIS A 42 9.16 0.86 34.30
C HIS A 42 9.18 -0.06 33.07
N LYS A 43 8.20 0.12 32.16
CA LYS A 43 8.06 -0.60 30.89
C LYS A 43 8.28 0.25 29.65
N ARG A 44 8.91 1.43 29.79
CA ARG A 44 9.13 2.40 28.71
C ARG A 44 9.96 1.88 27.52
N GLN A 45 10.69 0.78 27.71
CA GLN A 45 11.39 0.07 26.64
C GLN A 45 10.45 -0.61 25.64
N ILE A 46 9.17 -0.81 25.99
CA ILE A 46 8.21 -1.41 25.07
C ILE A 46 8.05 -0.46 23.87
N PRO A 47 8.32 -0.93 22.64
CA PRO A 47 8.43 -0.06 21.49
C PRO A 47 7.07 0.41 20.98
N ALA A 48 5.96 -0.25 21.32
CA ALA A 48 4.61 0.13 20.88
C ALA A 48 3.54 -0.15 21.95
N GLY A 49 2.43 0.56 21.89
CA GLY A 49 1.25 0.20 22.66
C GLY A 49 -0.01 0.87 22.19
N ILE A 50 -1.14 0.38 22.69
CA ILE A 50 -2.48 0.93 22.44
C ILE A 50 -3.10 1.24 23.79
N VAL A 51 -3.68 2.42 23.92
CA VAL A 51 -4.48 2.83 25.07
C VAL A 51 -5.92 2.99 24.62
N ILE A 52 -6.84 2.31 25.29
CA ILE A 52 -8.26 2.55 25.16
C ILE A 52 -8.73 3.09 26.51
N SER A 53 -9.07 4.37 26.56
CA SER A 53 -9.46 5.05 27.80
C SER A 53 -10.77 5.82 27.60
N GLY A 54 -11.82 5.38 28.30
CA GLY A 54 -13.11 6.08 28.29
C GLY A 54 -13.11 7.41 29.04
N SER A 55 -11.97 7.80 29.62
CA SER A 55 -11.81 9.01 30.44
C SER A 55 -10.83 10.03 29.86
N GLU A 56 -10.26 9.76 28.68
CA GLU A 56 -9.21 10.59 28.08
C GLU A 56 -9.71 11.92 27.49
N ASP A 57 -10.91 11.93 26.87
CA ASP A 57 -11.55 13.11 26.26
C ASP A 57 -11.59 14.35 27.19
N GLY A 58 -11.63 14.15 28.51
CA GLY A 58 -11.65 15.23 29.50
C GLY A 58 -10.30 15.56 30.15
N ASN A 59 -9.40 14.59 30.28
CA ASN A 59 -8.22 14.70 31.16
C ASN A 59 -6.89 14.71 30.42
N GLY A 60 -6.79 14.06 29.25
CA GLY A 60 -5.54 14.02 28.51
C GLY A 60 -4.34 13.53 29.30
N PHE A 61 -4.56 12.50 30.11
CA PHE A 61 -3.53 12.04 31.03
C PHE A 61 -2.45 11.27 30.28
N TYR A 62 -2.86 10.36 29.40
CA TYR A 62 -1.96 9.47 28.68
C TYR A 62 -1.23 10.17 27.54
N ARG A 63 -1.84 11.16 26.87
CA ARG A 63 -1.19 11.96 25.80
C ARG A 63 0.12 12.65 26.21
N LYS A 64 0.34 12.83 27.53
CA LYS A 64 1.57 13.44 28.05
C LYS A 64 2.82 12.59 27.80
N PHE A 65 2.67 11.28 27.72
CA PHE A 65 3.78 10.32 27.64
C PHE A 65 3.54 9.17 26.64
N ILE A 66 2.41 9.19 25.93
CA ILE A 66 2.05 8.26 24.83
C ILE A 66 1.60 9.09 23.62
N PRO A 67 2.00 8.75 22.39
CA PRO A 67 1.56 9.49 21.21
C PRO A 67 0.05 9.36 20.96
N ASP A 68 -0.62 10.47 20.62
CA ASP A 68 -2.08 10.54 20.39
C ASP A 68 -2.64 9.50 19.40
N SER A 69 -1.86 9.11 18.39
CA SER A 69 -2.26 8.09 17.40
C SER A 69 -2.52 6.70 18.00
N PHE A 70 -2.12 6.48 19.25
CA PHE A 70 -2.27 5.23 19.99
C PHE A 70 -3.33 5.27 21.08
N ILE A 71 -3.99 6.41 21.25
CA ILE A 71 -4.99 6.61 22.30
C ILE A 71 -6.37 6.66 21.64
N TYR A 72 -7.28 5.84 22.17
CA TYR A 72 -8.64 5.69 21.67
C TYR A 72 -9.62 5.93 22.81
N ASP A 73 -10.61 6.78 22.58
CA ASP A 73 -11.59 7.14 23.61
C ASP A 73 -12.69 6.07 23.78
N THR A 74 -12.93 5.28 22.72
CA THR A 74 -13.96 4.24 22.69
C THR A 74 -13.39 2.87 22.39
N PHE A 75 -13.91 1.85 23.08
CA PHE A 75 -13.56 0.47 22.77
C PHE A 75 -14.10 0.05 21.39
N ASP A 76 -13.19 -0.42 20.54
CA ASP A 76 -13.49 -1.05 19.26
C ASP A 76 -12.78 -2.41 19.17
N GLU A 77 -13.56 -3.48 19.03
CA GLU A 77 -13.05 -4.85 18.95
C GLU A 77 -12.15 -5.07 17.73
N GLU A 78 -12.34 -4.31 16.64
CA GLU A 78 -11.51 -4.41 15.45
C GLU A 78 -10.07 -3.94 15.71
N ILE A 79 -9.86 -2.99 16.63
CA ILE A 79 -8.51 -2.57 17.06
C ILE A 79 -7.79 -3.76 17.69
N ILE A 80 -8.46 -4.50 18.57
CA ILE A 80 -7.90 -5.66 19.27
C ILE A 80 -7.61 -6.79 18.27
N LYS A 81 -8.51 -7.06 17.32
CA LYS A 81 -8.27 -8.07 16.27
C LYS A 81 -7.04 -7.73 15.42
N LYS A 82 -6.89 -6.46 15.02
CA LYS A 82 -5.72 -5.98 14.27
C LYS A 82 -4.43 -6.11 15.08
N LEU A 83 -4.47 -5.77 16.39
CA LEU A 83 -3.34 -5.91 17.30
C LEU A 83 -2.89 -7.37 17.43
N ILE A 84 -3.84 -8.29 17.63
CA ILE A 84 -3.55 -9.74 17.70
C ILE A 84 -2.96 -10.24 16.38
N ALA A 85 -3.54 -9.88 15.25
CA ALA A 85 -3.07 -10.29 13.92
C ALA A 85 -1.64 -9.80 13.66
N ARG A 86 -1.36 -8.53 13.96
CA ARG A 86 0.00 -7.96 13.90
C ARG A 86 0.95 -8.79 14.74
N GLN A 87 0.60 -9.04 16.00
CA GLN A 87 1.52 -9.68 16.93
C GLN A 87 1.82 -11.14 16.54
N LYS A 88 0.81 -11.90 16.11
CA LYS A 88 1.00 -13.24 15.55
C LYS A 88 1.98 -13.25 14.37
N ASN A 89 1.84 -12.27 13.47
CA ASN A 89 2.72 -12.16 12.32
C ASN A 89 4.17 -11.83 12.71
N LEU A 90 4.38 -10.91 13.66
CA LEU A 90 5.73 -10.58 14.14
C LEU A 90 6.40 -11.75 14.86
N THR A 91 5.63 -12.51 15.66
CA THR A 91 6.12 -13.75 16.27
C THR A 91 6.49 -14.79 15.21
N ARG A 92 5.66 -14.98 14.18
CA ARG A 92 5.95 -15.89 13.06
C ARG A 92 7.22 -15.50 12.30
N LEU A 93 7.42 -14.20 12.09
CA LEU A 93 8.59 -13.63 11.40
C LEU A 93 9.83 -13.51 12.29
N LYS A 94 9.74 -13.86 13.58
CA LYS A 94 10.83 -13.78 14.58
C LYS A 94 11.48 -12.39 14.65
N VAL A 95 10.66 -11.34 14.51
CA VAL A 95 11.14 -9.95 14.60
C VAL A 95 11.56 -9.65 16.04
N LYS A 96 12.81 -9.19 16.21
CA LYS A 96 13.34 -8.72 17.50
C LYS A 96 12.61 -7.45 17.94
N ASP A 97 12.50 -7.23 19.25
CA ASP A 97 11.88 -6.04 19.85
C ASP A 97 10.46 -5.79 19.33
N SER A 98 9.65 -6.85 19.24
CA SER A 98 8.27 -6.78 18.75
C SER A 98 7.24 -6.59 19.86
N SER A 99 7.67 -6.39 21.10
CA SER A 99 6.80 -6.29 22.27
C SER A 99 5.81 -5.13 22.17
N VAL A 100 4.61 -5.33 22.70
CA VAL A 100 3.55 -4.33 22.67
C VAL A 100 2.74 -4.37 23.96
N PHE A 101 2.20 -3.23 24.41
CA PHE A 101 1.23 -3.20 25.50
C PHE A 101 -0.17 -2.82 25.01
N LEU A 102 -1.19 -3.35 25.65
CA LEU A 102 -2.58 -2.91 25.54
C LEU A 102 -3.04 -2.42 26.91
N LEU A 103 -3.45 -1.17 27.01
CA LEU A 103 -4.05 -0.59 28.20
C LEU A 103 -5.55 -0.40 27.97
N LEU A 104 -6.37 -0.95 28.86
CA LEU A 104 -7.81 -0.77 28.93
C LEU A 104 -8.14 -0.04 30.23
N ASP A 105 -8.37 1.27 30.17
CA ASP A 105 -8.65 2.12 31.33
C ASP A 105 -10.09 2.64 31.31
N ASP A 106 -10.90 2.23 32.30
CA ASP A 106 -12.28 2.69 32.44
C ASP A 106 -13.12 2.61 31.14
N CYS A 107 -12.81 1.68 30.22
CA CYS A 107 -13.45 1.58 28.90
C CYS A 107 -14.43 0.38 28.76
N LEU A 108 -14.58 -0.41 29.82
CA LEU A 108 -15.34 -1.68 29.82
C LEU A 108 -16.76 -1.56 30.39
N PHE A 109 -17.45 -0.46 30.10
CA PHE A 109 -18.81 -0.22 30.61
C PHE A 109 -19.84 -1.27 30.18
N LYS A 110 -19.61 -1.96 29.05
CA LYS A 110 -20.49 -3.02 28.54
C LYS A 110 -19.91 -4.39 28.89
N GLN A 111 -20.59 -5.14 29.78
CA GLN A 111 -20.15 -6.49 30.21
C GLN A 111 -19.91 -7.47 29.06
N ASN A 112 -20.53 -7.27 27.90
CA ASN A 112 -20.36 -8.14 26.74
C ASN A 112 -18.97 -8.00 26.09
N ILE A 113 -18.28 -6.86 26.28
CA ILE A 113 -16.93 -6.65 25.74
C ILE A 113 -15.97 -7.72 26.27
N MET A 114 -15.96 -7.92 27.59
CA MET A 114 -15.07 -8.90 28.24
C MET A 114 -15.46 -10.36 27.97
N LYS A 115 -16.67 -10.60 27.46
CA LYS A 115 -17.18 -11.92 27.11
C LYS A 115 -16.93 -12.29 25.65
N SER A 116 -16.43 -11.37 24.82
CA SER A 116 -16.18 -11.66 23.41
C SER A 116 -15.08 -12.69 23.21
N ASP A 117 -15.19 -13.49 22.15
CA ASP A 117 -14.18 -14.49 21.81
C ASP A 117 -12.81 -13.85 21.56
N THR A 118 -12.78 -12.64 20.99
CA THR A 118 -11.55 -11.87 20.78
C THR A 118 -10.87 -11.54 22.10
N MET A 119 -11.61 -11.01 23.08
CA MET A 119 -11.06 -10.66 24.39
C MET A 119 -10.62 -11.91 25.15
N ARG A 120 -11.44 -12.98 25.14
CA ARG A 120 -11.05 -14.27 25.74
C ARG A 120 -9.77 -14.82 25.12
N TYR A 121 -9.67 -14.78 23.79
CA TYR A 121 -8.46 -15.19 23.07
C TYR A 121 -7.24 -14.35 23.47
N LEU A 122 -7.40 -13.03 23.56
CA LEU A 122 -6.36 -12.08 23.97
C LEU A 122 -5.79 -12.43 25.34
N TYR A 123 -6.62 -12.64 26.36
CA TYR A 123 -6.14 -12.92 27.71
C TYR A 123 -5.51 -14.32 27.85
N MET A 124 -6.03 -15.31 27.12
CA MET A 124 -5.49 -16.67 27.18
C MET A 124 -4.18 -16.81 26.40
N ASN A 125 -3.99 -16.05 25.31
CA ASN A 125 -2.89 -16.27 24.36
C ASN A 125 -1.94 -15.08 24.19
N GLY A 126 -2.32 -13.87 24.61
CA GLY A 126 -1.57 -12.63 24.34
C GLY A 126 -0.10 -12.69 24.79
N ARG A 127 0.14 -13.28 25.96
CA ARG A 127 1.49 -13.50 26.52
C ARG A 127 2.43 -14.27 25.57
N HIS A 128 1.90 -15.22 24.79
CA HIS A 128 2.68 -16.03 23.85
C HIS A 128 3.16 -15.25 22.63
N PHE A 129 2.58 -14.08 22.39
CA PHE A 129 2.92 -13.23 21.26
C PHE A 129 3.75 -12.01 21.69
N GLY A 130 4.16 -11.87 22.96
CA GLY A 130 4.91 -10.71 23.42
C GLY A 130 4.03 -9.48 23.72
N LEU A 131 2.76 -9.73 24.05
CA LEU A 131 1.76 -8.70 24.35
C LEU A 131 1.53 -8.60 25.86
N MET A 132 1.77 -7.43 26.44
CA MET A 132 1.39 -7.08 27.82
C MET A 132 -0.03 -6.50 27.83
N VAL A 133 -0.87 -6.93 28.78
CA VAL A 133 -2.23 -6.38 28.93
C VAL A 133 -2.34 -5.72 30.29
N ILE A 134 -2.74 -4.45 30.33
CA ILE A 134 -3.02 -3.72 31.55
C ILE A 134 -4.51 -3.40 31.54
N LEU A 135 -5.23 -3.88 32.55
CA LEU A 135 -6.66 -3.69 32.69
C LEU A 135 -6.95 -2.91 33.98
N ALA A 136 -7.51 -1.71 33.86
CA ALA A 136 -8.05 -0.98 34.99
C ALA A 136 -9.55 -1.23 35.12
N SER A 137 -10.00 -1.61 36.31
CA SER A 137 -11.43 -1.79 36.61
C SER A 137 -11.80 -1.13 37.94
N GLN A 138 -13.06 -0.68 38.04
CA GLN A 138 -13.63 -0.23 39.30
C GLN A 138 -14.13 -1.40 40.15
N TYR A 139 -14.50 -2.52 39.52
CA TYR A 139 -15.20 -3.61 40.18
C TYR A 139 -14.74 -4.98 39.67
N ILE A 140 -14.47 -5.90 40.60
CA ILE A 140 -13.91 -7.22 40.29
C ILE A 140 -14.86 -8.09 39.47
N MET A 141 -16.17 -7.95 39.63
CA MET A 141 -17.13 -8.80 38.89
C MET A 141 -17.26 -8.42 37.42
N ASP A 142 -16.74 -7.27 37.01
CA ASP A 142 -16.64 -6.91 35.59
C ASP A 142 -15.57 -7.75 34.88
N ILE A 143 -14.71 -8.43 35.65
CA ILE A 143 -13.67 -9.32 35.15
C ILE A 143 -14.19 -10.76 35.21
N PRO A 144 -14.44 -11.41 34.06
CA PRO A 144 -15.05 -12.74 34.04
C PRO A 144 -14.06 -13.83 34.52
N PRO A 145 -14.54 -14.99 35.01
CA PRO A 145 -13.70 -16.08 35.52
C PRO A 145 -12.52 -16.49 34.61
N PRO A 146 -12.69 -16.66 33.29
CA PRO A 146 -11.58 -17.04 32.40
C PRO A 146 -10.45 -16.01 32.33
N VAL A 147 -10.75 -14.73 32.56
CA VAL A 147 -9.73 -13.69 32.61
C VAL A 147 -9.04 -13.74 33.97
N ARG A 148 -9.80 -13.89 35.07
CA ARG A 148 -9.26 -13.98 36.43
C ARG A 148 -8.22 -15.09 36.61
N SER A 149 -8.44 -16.26 36.00
CA SER A 149 -7.50 -17.39 36.05
C SER A 149 -6.19 -17.17 35.26
N ASN A 150 -6.12 -16.13 34.43
CA ASN A 150 -4.96 -15.81 33.59
C ASN A 150 -4.26 -14.50 33.99
N ILE A 151 -4.63 -13.92 35.14
CA ILE A 151 -3.98 -12.70 35.65
C ILE A 151 -2.65 -13.07 36.31
N ASP A 152 -1.57 -12.42 35.88
CA ASP A 152 -0.24 -12.59 36.46
C ASP A 152 -0.03 -11.67 37.68
N TYR A 153 -0.48 -10.41 37.60
CA TYR A 153 -0.35 -9.43 38.68
C TYR A 153 -1.67 -8.72 38.96
N VAL A 154 -2.05 -8.58 40.23
CA VAL A 154 -3.20 -7.77 40.64
C VAL A 154 -2.77 -6.69 41.61
N PHE A 155 -3.20 -5.46 41.36
CA PHE A 155 -3.05 -4.33 42.27
C PHE A 155 -4.44 -3.87 42.71
N ILE A 156 -4.74 -3.93 44.01
CA ILE A 156 -6.03 -3.51 44.55
C ILE A 156 -5.88 -2.35 45.53
N TYR A 157 -6.65 -1.30 45.31
CA TYR A 157 -6.77 -0.15 46.22
C TYR A 157 -7.84 -0.38 47.29
N ASN A 158 -7.85 0.48 48.31
CA ASN A 158 -8.84 0.45 49.38
C ASN A 158 -10.28 0.52 48.82
N ASP A 159 -11.17 -0.29 49.39
CA ASP A 159 -12.61 -0.26 49.14
C ASP A 159 -13.37 -0.28 50.49
N PRO A 160 -14.14 0.78 50.82
CA PRO A 160 -14.86 0.83 52.09
C PRO A 160 -16.10 -0.09 52.16
N ILE A 161 -16.59 -0.64 51.05
CA ILE A 161 -17.73 -1.56 51.02
C ILE A 161 -17.23 -2.97 51.36
N LEU A 162 -17.64 -3.48 52.52
CA LEU A 162 -17.28 -4.81 53.00
C LEU A 162 -17.61 -5.91 51.98
N ALA A 163 -18.74 -5.81 51.27
CA ALA A 163 -19.13 -6.78 50.25
C ALA A 163 -18.12 -6.85 49.08
N ASN A 164 -17.50 -5.75 48.69
CA ASN A 164 -16.47 -5.73 47.65
C ASN A 164 -15.17 -6.34 48.17
N ARG A 165 -14.80 -6.05 49.43
CA ARG A 165 -13.64 -6.69 50.08
C ARG A 165 -13.81 -8.21 50.16
N LYS A 166 -15.01 -8.70 50.50
CA LYS A 166 -15.32 -10.14 50.47
C LYS A 166 -15.14 -10.74 49.07
N ARG A 167 -15.63 -10.06 48.03
CA ARG A 167 -15.42 -10.50 46.64
C ARG A 167 -13.95 -10.52 46.22
N TYR A 168 -13.11 -9.60 46.71
CA TYR A 168 -11.66 -9.68 46.47
C TYR A 168 -11.09 -10.96 47.08
N TYR A 169 -11.41 -11.24 48.34
CA TYR A 169 -11.02 -12.48 49.02
C TYR A 169 -11.49 -13.73 48.25
N ASP A 170 -12.78 -13.82 47.94
CA ASP A 170 -13.40 -14.99 47.33
C ASP A 170 -12.88 -15.29 45.91
N HIS A 171 -12.39 -14.29 45.19
CA HIS A 171 -12.07 -14.42 43.77
C HIS A 171 -10.59 -14.29 43.40
N LEU A 172 -9.78 -13.66 44.25
CA LEU A 172 -8.38 -13.38 43.95
C LEU A 172 -7.44 -13.76 45.09
N PHE A 173 -7.85 -13.51 46.34
CA PHE A 173 -6.97 -13.62 47.51
C PHE A 173 -7.23 -14.89 48.34
N GLY A 174 -7.57 -15.99 47.67
CA GLY A 174 -7.76 -17.31 48.28
C GLY A 174 -6.49 -17.92 48.91
N VAL A 175 -5.33 -17.26 48.75
CA VAL A 175 -4.09 -17.60 49.46
C VAL A 175 -4.20 -17.39 50.98
N PHE A 176 -5.07 -16.47 51.42
CA PHE A 176 -5.38 -16.31 52.85
C PHE A 176 -6.37 -17.38 53.31
N LYS A 177 -6.13 -17.96 54.49
CA LYS A 177 -6.99 -19.04 55.03
C LYS A 177 -8.36 -18.53 55.50
N THR A 178 -8.42 -17.28 55.95
CA THR A 178 -9.67 -16.66 56.41
C THR A 178 -9.81 -15.24 55.92
N PHE A 179 -11.06 -14.80 55.73
CA PHE A 179 -11.37 -13.42 55.38
C PHE A 179 -10.82 -12.42 56.40
N SER A 180 -10.80 -12.78 57.69
CA SER A 180 -10.26 -11.91 58.75
C SER A 180 -8.77 -11.64 58.59
N GLN A 181 -7.98 -12.64 58.17
CA GLN A 181 -6.55 -12.47 57.87
C GLN A 181 -6.35 -11.55 56.67
N PHE A 182 -7.09 -11.80 55.58
CA PHE A 182 -7.06 -10.95 54.40
C PHE A 182 -7.45 -9.51 54.74
N GLU A 183 -8.54 -9.31 55.49
CA GLU A 183 -9.05 -7.97 55.81
C GLU A 183 -8.06 -7.17 56.66
N ALA A 184 -7.37 -7.82 57.60
CA ALA A 184 -6.33 -7.19 58.41
C ALA A 184 -5.16 -6.70 57.53
N VAL A 185 -4.63 -7.57 56.66
CA VAL A 185 -3.53 -7.24 55.73
C VAL A 185 -3.97 -6.18 54.71
N PHE A 186 -5.13 -6.35 54.10
CA PHE A 186 -5.70 -5.41 53.14
C PHE A 186 -5.81 -4.00 53.72
N LYS A 187 -6.34 -3.86 54.95
CA LYS A 187 -6.45 -2.56 55.62
C LYS A 187 -5.08 -1.94 55.90
N ALA A 188 -4.09 -2.75 56.31
CA ALA A 188 -2.74 -2.27 56.59
C ALA A 188 -2.02 -1.79 55.33
N CYS A 189 -2.18 -2.49 54.21
CA CYS A 189 -1.47 -2.23 52.95
C CYS A 189 -2.17 -1.24 52.01
N THR A 190 -3.38 -0.78 52.33
CA THR A 190 -4.15 0.14 51.46
C THR A 190 -4.37 1.53 52.09
N SER A 191 -3.47 1.92 52.98
CA SER A 191 -3.46 3.24 53.61
C SER A 191 -2.78 4.27 52.72
N LYS A 192 -3.15 5.56 52.78
CA LYS A 192 -2.38 6.68 52.16
C LYS A 192 -1.97 6.48 50.67
N HIS A 193 -2.90 6.02 49.84
CA HIS A 193 -2.69 5.69 48.41
C HIS A 193 -1.73 4.52 48.15
N GLU A 194 -1.49 3.67 49.14
CA GLU A 194 -0.89 2.35 48.94
C GLU A 194 -1.94 1.39 48.39
N CYS A 195 -1.47 0.36 47.69
CA CYS A 195 -2.27 -0.73 47.16
C CYS A 195 -1.68 -2.07 47.58
N LEU A 196 -2.55 -3.06 47.71
CA LEU A 196 -2.16 -4.45 47.92
C LEU A 196 -1.88 -5.09 46.57
N VAL A 197 -0.75 -5.78 46.46
CA VAL A 197 -0.29 -6.46 45.25
C VAL A 197 -0.35 -7.97 45.46
N LEU A 198 -0.84 -8.68 44.46
CA LEU A 198 -0.78 -10.13 44.33
C LEU A 198 0.06 -10.49 43.10
N ASP A 199 1.10 -11.28 43.31
CA ASP A 199 1.95 -11.87 42.28
C ASP A 199 1.60 -13.36 42.10
N ASN A 200 0.83 -13.67 41.06
CA ASN A 200 0.46 -15.04 40.70
C ASN A 200 1.55 -15.75 39.87
N THR A 201 2.69 -15.11 39.60
CA THR A 201 3.80 -15.74 38.87
C THR A 201 4.67 -16.60 39.79
N VAL A 202 4.57 -16.41 41.11
CA VAL A 202 5.29 -17.18 42.12
C VAL A 202 4.58 -18.53 42.37
N GLN A 203 5.35 -19.62 42.34
CA GLN A 203 4.87 -20.94 42.72
C GLN A 203 5.00 -21.14 44.25
N SER A 204 4.21 -20.40 45.03
CA SER A 204 4.15 -20.53 46.50
C SER A 204 2.70 -20.50 46.98
N THR A 205 2.44 -21.26 48.04
CA THR A 205 1.16 -21.25 48.76
C THR A 205 1.19 -20.34 49.99
N GLU A 206 2.35 -19.76 50.32
CA GLU A 206 2.50 -18.87 51.47
C GLU A 206 2.15 -17.43 51.10
N PRO A 207 1.23 -16.77 51.82
CA PRO A 207 0.84 -15.39 51.52
C PRO A 207 2.01 -14.41 51.45
N THR A 208 3.04 -14.58 52.27
CA THR A 208 4.20 -13.66 52.35
C THR A 208 5.07 -13.65 51.09
N ASP A 209 4.95 -14.67 50.23
CA ASP A 209 5.75 -14.79 49.01
C ASP A 209 5.06 -14.17 47.79
N ALA A 210 3.72 -14.15 47.81
CA ALA A 210 2.89 -13.68 46.69
C ALA A 210 2.22 -12.33 46.97
N ILE A 211 2.11 -11.92 48.23
CA ILE A 211 1.44 -10.68 48.64
C ILE A 211 2.45 -9.61 49.02
N PHE A 212 2.27 -8.42 48.46
CA PHE A 212 3.12 -7.26 48.69
C PHE A 212 2.27 -6.00 48.89
N TRP A 213 2.87 -4.95 49.43
CA TRP A 213 2.29 -3.60 49.38
C TRP A 213 3.05 -2.76 48.37
N TYR A 214 2.38 -1.80 47.73
CA TYR A 214 3.03 -0.91 46.78
C TYR A 214 2.42 0.49 46.82
N LYS A 215 3.27 1.49 46.57
CA LYS A 215 2.87 2.89 46.40
C LYS A 215 3.52 3.41 45.13
N ALA A 216 2.69 3.91 44.21
CA ALA A 216 3.14 4.39 42.93
C ALA A 216 3.95 5.70 43.06
N ASP A 217 5.06 5.77 42.35
CA ASP A 217 5.83 7.00 42.19
C ASP A 217 5.22 7.89 41.09
N ILE A 218 5.34 9.21 41.23
CA ILE A 218 4.82 10.17 40.26
C ILE A 218 5.92 10.48 39.25
N HIS A 219 5.67 10.19 37.98
CA HIS A 219 6.60 10.44 36.88
C HIS A 219 6.04 11.52 35.95
N GLU A 220 6.61 12.73 36.01
CA GLU A 220 6.11 13.87 35.22
C GLU A 220 6.64 13.90 33.78
N HIS A 221 7.81 13.30 33.52
CA HIS A 221 8.52 13.43 32.24
C HIS A 221 9.10 12.10 31.75
N PHE A 222 8.29 11.32 31.04
CA PHE A 222 8.79 10.20 30.26
C PHE A 222 8.01 10.05 28.95
N LYS A 223 8.58 9.26 28.05
CA LYS A 223 7.93 8.85 26.81
C LYS A 223 8.06 7.35 26.68
N ILE A 224 6.97 6.69 26.31
CA ILE A 224 6.98 5.29 25.91
C ILE A 224 6.71 5.19 24.40
N GLY A 225 7.22 4.12 23.79
CA GLY A 225 7.11 3.90 22.36
C GLY A 225 8.33 4.37 21.56
N ALA A 226 8.49 3.79 20.36
CA ALA A 226 9.63 4.02 19.50
C ALA A 226 9.75 5.50 19.07
N PRO A 227 10.98 6.04 18.89
CA PRO A 227 11.18 7.42 18.45
C PRO A 227 10.44 7.78 17.15
N ALA A 228 10.28 6.82 16.23
CA ALA A 228 9.54 6.99 14.99
C ALA A 228 8.06 7.40 15.23
N TYR A 229 7.44 6.91 16.31
CA TYR A 229 6.06 7.26 16.67
C TYR A 229 5.93 8.68 17.14
N TRP A 230 6.88 9.14 17.94
CA TRP A 230 6.93 10.52 18.39
C TRP A 230 7.23 11.47 17.24
N ALA A 231 8.08 11.08 16.28
CA ALA A 231 8.29 11.84 15.06
C ALA A 231 7.01 11.96 14.22
N HIS A 232 6.26 10.86 14.06
CA HIS A 232 4.97 10.89 13.38
C HIS A 232 3.94 11.76 14.13
N HIS A 233 3.81 11.58 15.44
CA HIS A 233 2.92 12.37 16.27
C HIS A 233 3.25 13.87 16.16
N ASN A 234 4.51 14.25 16.31
CA ASN A 234 4.93 15.64 16.15
C ASN A 234 4.59 16.15 14.74
N ARG A 235 4.83 15.39 13.67
CA ARG A 235 4.47 15.83 12.31
C ARG A 235 2.96 15.99 12.12
N THR A 236 2.16 15.06 12.64
CA THR A 236 0.71 15.00 12.43
C THR A 236 -0.05 16.00 13.33
N TYR A 237 0.46 16.23 14.55
CA TYR A 237 -0.24 17.02 15.57
C TYR A 237 0.45 18.36 15.91
N ALA A 238 1.65 18.67 15.38
CA ALA A 238 2.28 19.99 15.54
C ALA A 238 1.44 21.12 14.93
N ASP A 239 0.73 20.87 13.83
CA ASP A 239 -0.20 21.84 13.26
C ASP A 239 -1.40 22.11 14.19
N SER A 240 -1.79 21.15 15.03
CA SER A 240 -2.94 21.32 15.95
C SER A 240 -2.62 22.24 17.14
N GLU A 241 -1.37 22.24 17.63
CA GLU A 241 -0.94 23.12 18.73
C GLU A 241 -0.62 24.55 18.22
N LEU A 242 -0.16 24.69 16.97
CA LEU A 242 -0.06 25.99 16.28
C LEU A 242 -1.44 26.55 15.90
N GLN A 243 -2.41 25.69 15.53
CA GLN A 243 -3.80 26.07 15.29
C GLN A 243 -4.55 26.47 16.57
N LYS A 244 -4.31 25.79 17.70
CA LYS A 244 -4.91 26.15 19.01
C LYS A 244 -4.41 27.48 19.55
N ARG A 245 -3.15 27.87 19.26
CA ARG A 245 -2.61 29.19 19.62
C ARG A 245 -3.17 30.35 18.79
N ASN A 246 -3.73 30.06 17.62
CA ASN A 246 -4.29 31.08 16.71
C ASN A 246 -5.82 31.23 16.82
N GLU A 247 -6.48 30.57 17.77
CA GLU A 247 -7.92 30.74 18.01
C GLU A 247 -8.22 31.72 19.16
N VAL A 248 -8.19 33.02 18.85
CA VAL A 248 -9.22 33.99 19.32
C VAL A 248 -9.33 35.11 18.26
N VAL A 249 -10.43 35.14 17.50
CA VAL A 249 -11.41 36.25 17.39
C VAL A 249 -12.63 35.72 16.61
N VAL A 250 -13.81 35.92 17.19
CA VAL A 250 -15.14 35.57 16.66
C VAL A 250 -15.59 36.59 15.62
N THR A 251 -16.18 36.15 14.51
CA THR A 251 -17.26 36.89 13.82
C THR A 251 -18.28 35.93 13.22
N SER A 252 -19.46 36.46 12.90
CA SER A 252 -20.77 35.84 13.12
C SER A 252 -21.38 35.06 11.94
N ASN A 253 -20.63 34.54 10.96
CA ASN A 253 -21.23 33.73 9.89
C ASN A 253 -20.23 32.75 9.24
N GLY A 254 -20.48 31.44 9.36
CA GLY A 254 -19.89 30.43 8.46
C GLY A 254 -19.26 29.21 9.16
N ILE A 255 -19.63 28.03 8.70
CA ILE A 255 -19.15 26.71 9.16
C ILE A 255 -17.64 26.59 8.90
N ARG A 256 -16.86 26.32 9.95
CA ARG A 256 -15.38 26.34 9.95
C ARG A 256 -14.77 25.56 8.78
N GLY A 257 -13.95 26.24 7.97
CA GLY A 257 -13.16 25.65 6.87
C GLY A 257 -13.84 25.55 5.51
N TRP A 258 -15.13 25.90 5.41
CA TRP A 258 -15.91 25.82 4.18
C TRP A 258 -16.20 27.21 3.58
N GLN A 259 -15.80 27.45 2.33
CA GLN A 259 -16.07 28.69 1.60
C GLN A 259 -17.36 28.57 0.78
N GLN A 260 -18.27 29.52 0.92
CA GLN A 260 -19.52 29.54 0.16
C GLN A 260 -19.28 29.87 -1.32
N HIS A 261 -19.98 29.21 -2.23
CA HIS A 261 -19.88 29.47 -3.66
C HIS A 261 -20.60 30.77 -4.05
N HIS A 262 -19.92 31.64 -4.81
CA HIS A 262 -20.43 32.98 -5.20
C HIS A 262 -21.80 32.95 -5.90
N ALA A 263 -22.00 32.03 -6.86
CA ALA A 263 -23.26 31.88 -7.60
C ALA A 263 -24.25 30.85 -7.01
N TYR A 264 -23.80 30.01 -6.08
CA TYR A 264 -24.57 28.88 -5.57
C TYR A 264 -24.56 28.86 -4.03
N PRO A 265 -25.36 29.72 -3.37
CA PRO A 265 -25.26 29.96 -1.92
C PRO A 265 -25.49 28.73 -1.04
N ALA A 266 -26.13 27.70 -1.55
CA ALA A 266 -26.34 26.45 -0.83
C ALA A 266 -25.16 25.47 -0.91
N TYR A 267 -24.07 25.86 -1.58
CA TYR A 267 -22.92 25.00 -1.84
C TYR A 267 -21.64 25.63 -1.31
N TYR A 268 -20.79 24.79 -0.73
CA TYR A 268 -19.58 25.21 -0.06
C TYR A 268 -18.40 24.34 -0.49
N GLY A 269 -17.21 24.91 -0.58
CA GLY A 269 -15.97 24.22 -0.95
C GLY A 269 -14.90 24.28 0.12
N ARG A 270 -13.92 23.40 0.03
CA ARG A 270 -12.70 23.39 0.85
C ARG A 270 -11.45 23.39 -0.03
N PRO A 271 -10.29 23.85 0.50
CA PRO A 271 -9.02 23.80 -0.24
C PRO A 271 -8.61 22.42 -0.77
N ASP A 272 -9.08 21.33 -0.14
CA ASP A 272 -8.86 19.93 -0.54
C ASP A 272 -9.77 19.48 -1.71
N GLY A 273 -10.45 20.42 -2.37
CA GLY A 273 -11.32 20.17 -3.51
C GLY A 273 -12.65 19.49 -3.18
N ARG A 274 -13.03 19.32 -1.91
CA ARG A 274 -14.36 18.79 -1.52
C ARG A 274 -15.44 19.86 -1.65
N VAL A 275 -16.64 19.43 -2.08
CA VAL A 275 -17.83 20.28 -2.22
C VAL A 275 -18.95 19.73 -1.34
N TRP A 276 -19.56 20.56 -0.50
CA TRP A 276 -20.68 20.22 0.38
C TRP A 276 -21.94 20.97 -0.01
N SER A 277 -23.08 20.31 0.12
CA SER A 277 -24.40 20.87 -0.16
C SER A 277 -25.18 21.05 1.14
N ALA A 278 -25.55 22.29 1.44
CA ALA A 278 -26.47 22.61 2.53
C ALA A 278 -27.89 22.08 2.28
N LYS A 279 -28.25 21.84 1.01
CA LYS A 279 -29.57 21.27 0.65
C LYS A 279 -29.71 19.81 1.11
N THR A 280 -28.62 19.04 1.01
CA THR A 280 -28.61 17.60 1.33
C THR A 280 -27.88 17.29 2.64
N GLY A 281 -27.15 18.25 3.21
CA GLY A 281 -26.32 18.08 4.40
C GLY A 281 -25.09 17.20 4.18
N ARG A 282 -24.70 16.93 2.92
CA ARG A 282 -23.65 15.95 2.58
C ARG A 282 -22.61 16.53 1.61
N VAL A 283 -21.42 15.93 1.64
CA VAL A 283 -20.39 16.13 0.61
C VAL A 283 -20.87 15.49 -0.69
N ILE A 284 -20.72 16.19 -1.80
CA ILE A 284 -21.14 15.74 -3.13
C ILE A 284 -20.08 14.79 -3.67
N GLU A 285 -20.48 13.53 -3.85
CA GLU A 285 -19.67 12.55 -4.55
C GLU A 285 -19.72 12.85 -6.05
N GLY A 286 -18.56 13.09 -6.64
CA GLY A 286 -18.41 13.27 -8.09
C GLY A 286 -18.35 11.94 -8.84
N PHE A 287 -18.37 12.01 -10.16
CA PHE A 287 -18.21 10.86 -11.04
C PHE A 287 -17.19 11.17 -12.15
N SER A 288 -16.49 10.15 -12.64
CA SER A 288 -15.53 10.30 -13.75
C SER A 288 -16.17 9.92 -15.07
N ARG A 289 -15.79 10.61 -16.16
CA ARG A 289 -16.14 10.22 -17.54
C ARG A 289 -14.97 9.51 -18.21
N SER A 290 -15.18 9.03 -19.44
CA SER A 290 -14.16 8.33 -20.25
C SER A 290 -12.96 9.20 -20.63
N ASP A 291 -13.04 10.51 -20.39
CA ASP A 291 -11.98 11.51 -20.58
C ASP A 291 -11.03 11.61 -19.38
N GLY A 292 -11.32 10.93 -18.26
CA GLY A 292 -10.51 10.95 -17.04
C GLY A 292 -10.79 12.11 -16.09
N TYR A 293 -11.65 13.06 -16.45
CA TYR A 293 -11.97 14.22 -15.62
C TYR A 293 -13.12 13.95 -14.65
N GLY A 294 -13.06 14.58 -13.47
CA GLY A 294 -14.12 14.53 -12.46
C GLY A 294 -15.25 15.51 -12.74
N TYR A 295 -16.50 15.06 -12.57
CA TYR A 295 -17.72 15.85 -12.73
C TYR A 295 -18.56 15.81 -11.45
N ILE A 296 -19.33 16.87 -11.21
CA ILE A 296 -20.30 16.96 -10.11
C ILE A 296 -21.65 17.44 -10.64
N LYS A 297 -22.73 17.08 -9.92
CA LYS A 297 -24.09 17.53 -10.22
C LYS A 297 -24.53 18.61 -9.23
N ILE A 298 -24.80 19.81 -9.74
CA ILE A 298 -25.29 20.97 -8.98
C ILE A 298 -26.66 21.33 -9.52
N ASP A 299 -27.69 21.28 -8.68
CA ASP A 299 -29.08 21.57 -9.06
C ASP A 299 -29.55 20.86 -10.34
N GLY A 300 -29.19 19.58 -10.48
CA GLY A 300 -29.57 18.75 -11.61
C GLY A 300 -28.73 18.91 -12.88
N LYS A 301 -27.79 19.86 -12.90
CA LYS A 301 -26.86 20.09 -14.02
C LYS A 301 -25.49 19.48 -13.72
N ASP A 302 -24.94 18.78 -14.71
CA ASP A 302 -23.60 18.20 -14.64
C ASP A 302 -22.57 19.24 -15.09
N GLY A 303 -21.49 19.37 -14.33
CA GLY A 303 -20.37 20.25 -14.67
C GLY A 303 -19.03 19.68 -14.21
N PRO A 304 -17.90 20.12 -14.83
CA PRO A 304 -16.56 19.72 -14.39
C PRO A 304 -16.33 20.17 -12.95
N ARG A 305 -15.86 19.25 -12.11
CA ARG A 305 -15.57 19.51 -10.69
C ARG A 305 -14.44 20.51 -10.53
N SER A 306 -13.38 20.38 -11.32
CA SER A 306 -12.24 21.30 -11.37
C SER A 306 -12.70 22.75 -11.58
N ARG A 307 -13.58 22.99 -12.56
CA ARG A 307 -14.10 24.32 -12.87
C ARG A 307 -14.89 24.93 -11.70
N PHE A 308 -15.70 24.12 -11.01
CA PHE A 308 -16.47 24.55 -9.85
C PHE A 308 -15.58 24.87 -8.64
N ASN A 309 -14.54 24.06 -8.41
CA ASN A 309 -13.55 24.29 -7.36
C ASN A 309 -12.69 25.52 -7.62
N LEU A 310 -12.31 25.77 -8.87
CA LEU A 310 -11.57 26.99 -9.24
C LEU A 310 -12.41 28.24 -8.99
N SER A 311 -13.70 28.25 -9.35
CA SER A 311 -14.56 29.39 -9.04
C SER A 311 -14.88 29.56 -7.54
N LEU A 312 -14.76 28.49 -6.76
CA LEU A 312 -14.80 28.55 -5.30
C LEU A 312 -13.53 29.18 -4.72
N SER A 313 -12.35 28.73 -5.16
CA SER A 313 -11.07 29.25 -4.67
C SER A 313 -10.91 30.74 -4.97
N LEU A 314 -11.36 31.18 -6.15
CA LEU A 314 -11.32 32.57 -6.57
C LEU A 314 -12.39 33.44 -5.89
N GLY A 315 -13.45 32.84 -5.34
CA GLY A 315 -14.61 33.57 -4.82
C GLY A 315 -15.41 34.35 -5.88
N ARG A 316 -15.11 34.14 -7.17
CA ARG A 316 -15.75 34.78 -8.33
C ARG A 316 -15.91 33.79 -9.48
N ALA A 317 -16.68 34.18 -10.51
CA ALA A 317 -16.73 33.43 -11.76
C ALA A 317 -15.37 33.46 -12.47
N ILE A 318 -15.10 32.43 -13.26
CA ILE A 318 -13.93 32.39 -14.15
C ILE A 318 -14.10 33.48 -15.22
N GLU A 319 -13.03 34.22 -15.49
CA GLU A 319 -13.07 35.35 -16.43
C GLU A 319 -13.44 34.92 -17.85
N GLU A 320 -14.10 35.82 -18.60
CA GLU A 320 -14.49 35.57 -19.98
C GLU A 320 -13.25 35.37 -20.86
N GLY A 321 -13.17 34.23 -21.56
CA GLY A 321 -12.00 33.85 -22.36
C GLY A 321 -10.93 33.03 -21.63
N MET A 322 -11.05 32.86 -20.31
CA MET A 322 -10.17 32.00 -19.51
C MET A 322 -10.71 30.56 -19.38
N GLU A 323 -9.80 29.61 -19.32
CA GLU A 323 -10.05 28.19 -19.11
C GLU A 323 -9.47 27.71 -17.78
N CYS A 324 -10.10 26.70 -17.19
CA CYS A 324 -9.59 26.02 -16.00
C CYS A 324 -8.56 25.00 -16.45
N ASP A 325 -7.34 25.11 -15.92
CA ASP A 325 -6.23 24.19 -16.19
C ASP A 325 -5.75 23.57 -14.86
N HIS A 326 -5.27 22.33 -14.95
CA HIS A 326 -4.58 21.67 -13.85
C HIS A 326 -3.07 21.92 -13.96
N ILE A 327 -2.45 22.51 -12.94
CA ILE A 327 -1.01 22.79 -12.91
C ILE A 327 -0.23 21.49 -13.14
N VAL A 328 -0.58 20.43 -12.39
CA VAL A 328 -0.18 19.05 -12.65
C VAL A 328 -1.33 18.33 -13.38
N PRO A 329 -1.13 17.80 -14.59
CA PRO A 329 -2.19 17.11 -15.33
C PRO A 329 -2.74 15.89 -14.60
N VAL A 330 -4.03 15.59 -14.81
CA VAL A 330 -4.70 14.41 -14.24
C VAL A 330 -4.00 13.10 -14.64
N SER A 331 -3.48 13.02 -15.87
CA SER A 331 -2.70 11.87 -16.36
C SER A 331 -1.40 11.63 -15.56
N ARG A 332 -0.91 12.63 -14.84
CA ARG A 332 0.27 12.57 -13.97
C ARG A 332 -0.08 12.61 -12.48
N GLY A 333 -1.36 12.40 -12.13
CA GLY A 333 -1.82 12.30 -10.75
C GLY A 333 -2.29 13.61 -10.12
N GLY A 334 -2.45 14.69 -10.89
CA GLY A 334 -3.02 15.94 -10.39
C GLY A 334 -4.52 15.83 -10.08
N GLY A 335 -4.92 16.34 -8.91
CA GLY A 335 -6.30 16.36 -8.43
C GLY A 335 -6.99 17.72 -8.56
N ASP A 336 -8.22 17.81 -8.06
CA ASP A 336 -9.06 19.03 -8.09
C ASP A 336 -8.88 19.92 -6.85
N ASP A 337 -7.77 19.77 -6.12
CA ASP A 337 -7.36 20.64 -5.01
C ASP A 337 -7.13 22.06 -5.52
N TRP A 338 -7.50 23.07 -4.73
CA TRP A 338 -7.45 24.47 -5.19
C TRP A 338 -6.04 24.92 -5.57
N ALA A 339 -5.02 24.38 -4.89
CA ALA A 339 -3.62 24.68 -5.17
C ALA A 339 -3.11 24.08 -6.51
N ASN A 340 -3.86 23.14 -7.11
CA ASN A 340 -3.51 22.52 -8.40
C ASN A 340 -4.33 23.08 -9.57
N LEU A 341 -5.19 24.08 -9.33
CA LEU A 341 -6.07 24.67 -10.35
C LEU A 341 -5.66 26.10 -10.63
N GLN A 342 -5.66 26.47 -11.91
CA GLN A 342 -5.34 27.83 -12.36
C GLN A 342 -6.23 28.27 -13.52
N GLU A 343 -6.40 29.59 -13.68
CA GLU A 343 -6.98 30.20 -14.87
C GLU A 343 -5.88 30.42 -15.91
N LEU A 344 -6.09 29.92 -17.14
CA LEU A 344 -5.21 30.20 -18.29
C LEU A 344 -6.01 30.71 -19.48
N SER A 345 -5.37 31.53 -20.32
CA SER A 345 -5.94 31.88 -21.62
C SER A 345 -5.97 30.65 -22.54
N LYS A 346 -6.91 30.61 -23.51
CA LYS A 346 -6.97 29.51 -24.50
C LYS A 346 -5.64 29.26 -25.23
N PRO A 347 -4.89 30.29 -25.68
CA PRO A 347 -3.56 30.09 -26.26
C PRO A 347 -2.57 29.45 -25.29
N ASP A 348 -2.51 29.92 -24.04
CA ASP A 348 -1.54 29.44 -23.05
C ASP A 348 -1.84 28.00 -22.61
N HIS A 349 -3.12 27.67 -22.43
CA HIS A 349 -3.56 26.31 -22.13
C HIS A 349 -3.18 25.34 -23.25
N ARG A 350 -3.28 25.76 -24.53
CA ARG A 350 -2.85 24.96 -25.68
C ARG A 350 -1.33 24.76 -25.70
N LEU A 351 -0.54 25.80 -25.46
CA LEU A 351 0.92 25.72 -25.40
C LEU A 351 1.38 24.77 -24.29
N LYS A 352 0.78 24.89 -23.10
CA LYS A 352 1.03 23.99 -21.98
C LYS A 352 0.66 22.54 -22.31
N THR A 353 -0.49 22.31 -22.94
CA THR A 353 -0.93 20.95 -23.34
C THR A 353 0.07 20.28 -24.30
N VAL A 354 0.64 21.04 -25.25
CA VAL A 354 1.66 20.54 -26.18
C VAL A 354 2.96 20.21 -25.45
N SER A 355 3.37 21.06 -24.50
CA SER A 355 4.54 20.81 -23.65
C SER A 355 4.36 19.57 -22.75
N ASP A 356 3.17 19.39 -22.19
CA ASP A 356 2.84 18.28 -21.30
C ASP A 356 2.70 16.94 -22.04
N ASN A 357 2.38 16.98 -23.34
CA ASN A 357 2.18 15.80 -24.21
C ASN A 357 2.89 15.93 -25.58
N PRO A 358 4.23 15.81 -25.64
CA PRO A 358 5.03 16.04 -26.85
C PRO A 358 4.77 15.03 -28.00
N ASP A 359 4.15 13.88 -27.72
CA ASP A 359 3.86 12.82 -28.71
C ASP A 359 2.40 12.77 -29.18
N ALA A 360 1.55 13.69 -28.72
CA ALA A 360 0.13 13.73 -29.11
C ALA A 360 -0.02 14.19 -30.57
N GLY A 361 0.01 13.25 -31.53
CA GLY A 361 -0.21 13.53 -32.96
C GLY A 361 0.42 12.56 -33.96
N LYS A 362 1.30 11.64 -33.56
CA LYS A 362 1.88 10.64 -34.49
C LYS A 362 0.87 9.53 -34.82
N LYS A 363 0.03 9.71 -35.85
CA LYS A 363 -0.79 8.63 -36.44
C LYS A 363 -0.31 8.25 -37.84
N SER A 364 -0.22 6.92 -38.04
CA SER A 364 0.03 6.12 -39.26
C SER A 364 1.43 6.14 -39.87
N GLY A 365 2.05 4.96 -39.93
CA GLY A 365 3.36 4.72 -40.52
C GLY A 365 3.34 4.83 -42.04
N ILE A 366 4.26 5.61 -42.57
CA ILE A 366 4.73 5.51 -43.95
C ILE A 366 5.51 4.21 -44.03
N THR A 367 5.06 3.24 -44.82
CA THR A 367 5.90 2.10 -45.20
C THR A 367 7.02 2.62 -46.10
N THR A 368 8.21 2.83 -45.53
CA THR A 368 9.44 3.08 -46.31
C THR A 368 9.74 1.82 -47.12
N GLY A 369 9.84 1.93 -48.44
CA GLY A 369 10.19 0.80 -49.31
C GLY A 369 11.63 0.32 -49.08
N ILE A 370 12.04 -0.75 -49.79
CA ILE A 370 13.42 -1.25 -49.70
C ILE A 370 14.34 -0.27 -50.46
N PRO A 371 15.41 0.26 -49.84
CA PRO A 371 16.31 1.19 -50.50
C PRO A 371 17.19 0.51 -51.54
N ILE A 372 17.39 1.18 -52.67
CA ILE A 372 18.13 0.65 -53.83
C ILE A 372 19.12 1.68 -54.37
N VAL A 373 20.14 1.20 -55.08
CA VAL A 373 21.11 2.03 -55.80
C VAL A 373 20.88 1.85 -57.29
N ALA A 374 20.78 2.96 -58.02
CA ALA A 374 20.86 2.97 -59.47
C ALA A 374 22.24 3.45 -59.89
N ARG A 375 22.97 2.65 -60.67
CA ARG A 375 24.25 3.01 -61.28
C ARG A 375 24.04 3.30 -62.75
N HIS A 376 24.33 4.52 -63.20
CA HIS A 376 24.24 4.86 -64.62
C HIS A 376 25.33 4.13 -65.41
N VAL A 377 24.95 3.42 -66.48
CA VAL A 377 25.82 2.49 -67.23
C VAL A 377 27.01 3.22 -67.88
N VAL A 378 26.78 4.41 -68.44
CA VAL A 378 27.83 5.18 -69.13
C VAL A 378 28.73 5.97 -68.17
N THR A 379 28.15 6.75 -67.25
CA THR A 379 28.90 7.66 -66.38
C THR A 379 29.43 6.98 -65.12
N GLY A 380 28.90 5.80 -64.75
CA GLY A 380 29.23 5.09 -63.52
C GLY A 380 28.69 5.73 -62.24
N VAL A 381 27.98 6.87 -62.34
CA VAL A 381 27.45 7.59 -61.18
C VAL A 381 26.37 6.76 -60.49
N GLU A 382 26.47 6.64 -59.18
CA GLU A 382 25.50 5.95 -58.33
C GLU A 382 24.55 6.94 -57.65
N THR A 383 23.28 6.57 -57.58
CA THR A 383 22.25 7.33 -56.90
C THR A 383 21.40 6.41 -56.04
N SER A 384 21.28 6.74 -54.76
CA SER A 384 20.50 5.97 -53.79
C SER A 384 19.06 6.47 -53.73
N PHE A 385 18.12 5.53 -53.69
CA PHE A 385 16.69 5.80 -53.56
C PHE A 385 16.13 5.09 -52.33
N ASN A 386 15.21 5.75 -51.63
CA ASN A 386 14.55 5.17 -50.44
C ASN A 386 13.60 4.02 -50.80
N SER A 387 13.20 3.88 -52.07
CA SER A 387 12.37 2.78 -52.55
C SER A 387 12.42 2.61 -54.07
N VAL A 388 12.01 1.45 -54.57
CA VAL A 388 11.72 1.23 -56.00
C VAL A 388 10.75 2.28 -56.54
N ARG A 389 9.73 2.67 -55.77
CA ARG A 389 8.76 3.70 -56.19
C ARG A 389 9.40 5.08 -56.35
N ASP A 390 10.35 5.43 -55.49
CA ASP A 390 11.08 6.69 -55.60
C ASP A 390 11.98 6.69 -56.83
N ALA A 391 12.66 5.58 -57.11
CA ALA A 391 13.45 5.42 -58.33
C ALA A 391 12.58 5.46 -59.60
N VAL A 392 11.41 4.82 -59.60
CA VAL A 392 10.44 4.89 -60.71
C VAL A 392 9.99 6.32 -60.96
N ARG A 393 9.69 7.08 -59.90
CA ARG A 393 9.22 8.46 -59.99
C ARG A 393 10.31 9.40 -60.53
N GLU A 394 11.52 9.28 -60.01
CA GLU A 394 12.63 10.18 -60.34
C GLU A 394 13.23 9.86 -61.71
N LEU A 395 13.51 8.58 -61.98
CA LEU A 395 14.15 8.14 -63.21
C LEU A 395 13.15 7.93 -64.35
N LYS A 396 11.84 7.96 -64.06
CA LYS A 396 10.75 7.70 -65.02
C LYS A 396 10.89 6.35 -65.74
N ILE A 397 11.44 5.35 -65.05
CA ILE A 397 11.63 3.97 -65.53
C ILE A 397 10.52 3.09 -64.98
N HIS A 398 10.02 2.16 -65.79
CA HIS A 398 9.00 1.21 -65.36
C HIS A 398 9.55 0.22 -64.30
N HIS A 399 8.81 0.00 -63.20
CA HIS A 399 9.25 -0.81 -62.06
C HIS A 399 9.74 -2.22 -62.44
N THR A 400 9.17 -2.85 -63.47
CA THR A 400 9.57 -4.19 -63.94
C THR A 400 11.02 -4.26 -64.42
N VAL A 401 11.60 -3.16 -64.90
CA VAL A 401 13.02 -3.10 -65.28
C VAL A 401 13.89 -3.17 -64.04
N ILE A 402 13.53 -2.39 -63.02
CA ILE A 402 14.21 -2.36 -61.72
C ILE A 402 14.12 -3.73 -61.04
N ASP A 403 12.91 -4.30 -60.98
CA ASP A 403 12.67 -5.61 -60.36
C ASP A 403 13.47 -6.73 -61.03
N ARG A 404 13.67 -6.71 -62.36
CA ARG A 404 14.52 -7.71 -63.04
C ARG A 404 15.95 -7.65 -62.52
N TYR A 405 16.54 -6.46 -62.44
CA TYR A 405 17.89 -6.27 -61.89
C TYR A 405 18.00 -6.70 -60.43
N LEU A 406 17.04 -6.32 -59.58
CA LEU A 406 17.02 -6.72 -58.17
C LEU A 406 16.83 -8.23 -57.97
N ASN A 407 16.26 -8.94 -58.95
CA ASN A 407 16.15 -10.40 -58.98
C ASN A 407 17.32 -11.08 -59.73
N GLY A 408 18.39 -10.35 -60.04
CA GLY A 408 19.59 -10.89 -60.68
C GLY A 408 19.49 -11.10 -62.19
N LEU A 409 18.44 -10.59 -62.84
CA LEU A 409 18.27 -10.62 -64.29
C LEU A 409 18.74 -9.30 -64.93
N THR A 410 19.27 -9.37 -66.13
CA THR A 410 19.65 -8.16 -66.89
C THR A 410 18.48 -7.63 -67.73
N SER A 411 18.50 -6.33 -68.00
CA SER A 411 17.57 -5.64 -68.89
C SER A 411 18.33 -4.63 -69.78
N ARG A 412 17.68 -4.07 -70.80
CA ARG A 412 18.25 -2.95 -71.58
C ARG A 412 17.83 -1.62 -70.94
N GLY A 413 18.78 -0.74 -70.68
CA GLY A 413 18.53 0.61 -70.15
C GLY A 413 19.80 1.32 -69.70
N ASP A 414 19.66 2.59 -69.33
CA ASP A 414 20.78 3.46 -68.95
C ASP A 414 21.26 3.24 -67.51
N TYR A 415 20.57 2.39 -66.74
CA TYR A 415 20.84 2.15 -65.32
C TYR A 415 20.87 0.65 -64.98
N VAL A 416 21.79 0.29 -64.09
CA VAL A 416 21.82 -1.00 -63.38
C VAL A 416 21.33 -0.77 -61.96
N PHE A 417 20.42 -1.61 -61.48
CA PHE A 417 19.87 -1.50 -60.13
C PHE A 417 20.41 -2.60 -59.21
N SER A 418 20.70 -2.23 -57.97
CA SER A 418 21.10 -3.19 -56.93
C SER A 418 20.52 -2.76 -55.59
N TYR A 419 20.43 -3.69 -54.65
CA TYR A 419 20.15 -3.32 -53.27
C TYR A 419 21.33 -2.54 -52.69
N THR A 420 21.03 -1.63 -51.77
CA THR A 420 22.07 -0.90 -51.03
C THR A 420 22.98 -1.87 -50.25
N PRO A 421 24.27 -1.56 -50.05
CA PRO A 421 25.17 -2.35 -49.21
C PRO A 421 24.60 -2.59 -47.81
N GLU A 422 23.93 -1.60 -47.23
CA GLU A 422 23.26 -1.70 -45.94
C GLU A 422 22.16 -2.77 -45.95
N HIS A 423 21.30 -2.78 -46.98
CA HIS A 423 20.27 -3.81 -47.11
C HIS A 423 20.89 -5.20 -47.31
N LEU A 424 21.94 -5.32 -48.12
CA LEU A 424 22.64 -6.60 -48.31
C LEU A 424 23.25 -7.12 -47.00
N ALA A 425 23.81 -6.24 -46.17
CA ALA A 425 24.32 -6.58 -44.84
C ALA A 425 23.20 -7.08 -43.90
N GLU A 426 22.01 -6.47 -43.93
CA GLU A 426 20.84 -6.95 -43.16
C GLU A 426 20.38 -8.35 -43.58
N GLN A 427 20.58 -8.71 -44.86
CA GLN A 427 20.22 -10.03 -45.39
C GLN A 427 21.29 -11.10 -45.12
N ALA A 428 22.52 -10.73 -44.73
CA ALA A 428 23.58 -11.68 -44.43
C ALA A 428 23.28 -12.53 -43.17
N ASP A 429 23.95 -13.68 -43.03
CA ASP A 429 23.89 -14.48 -41.79
C ASP A 429 24.53 -13.73 -40.63
N LEU A 430 23.89 -13.78 -39.46
CA LEU A 430 24.46 -13.24 -38.25
C LEU A 430 25.45 -14.24 -37.62
N PRO A 431 26.47 -13.79 -36.87
CA PRO A 431 27.40 -14.70 -36.20
C PRO A 431 26.66 -15.72 -35.32
N GLY A 432 26.87 -17.02 -35.56
CA GLY A 432 26.23 -18.10 -34.80
C GLY A 432 24.72 -18.26 -35.05
N GLU A 433 24.22 -17.75 -36.17
CA GLU A 433 22.83 -17.94 -36.56
C GLU A 433 22.59 -19.29 -37.22
N THR A 434 21.49 -19.94 -36.83
CA THR A 434 21.05 -21.22 -37.40
C THR A 434 19.62 -21.08 -37.90
N TRP A 435 19.32 -21.75 -39.03
CA TRP A 435 18.05 -21.65 -39.74
C TRP A 435 17.38 -23.02 -39.88
N LEU A 436 16.16 -23.16 -39.38
CA LEU A 436 15.33 -24.37 -39.45
C LEU A 436 14.02 -24.10 -40.19
N GLU A 437 13.34 -25.15 -40.63
CA GLU A 437 11.98 -25.01 -41.16
C GLU A 437 11.03 -24.45 -40.08
N ALA A 438 10.24 -23.44 -40.44
CA ALA A 438 9.39 -22.76 -39.48
C ALA A 438 8.20 -23.65 -39.08
N VAL A 439 7.91 -23.70 -37.77
CA VAL A 439 6.78 -24.44 -37.20
C VAL A 439 5.90 -23.46 -36.44
N SER A 440 4.59 -23.54 -36.65
CA SER A 440 3.59 -22.72 -35.96
C SER A 440 2.63 -23.59 -35.14
N SER A 441 1.68 -22.97 -34.44
CA SER A 441 0.58 -23.68 -33.80
C SER A 441 -0.27 -24.51 -34.76
N TRP A 442 -0.20 -24.25 -36.08
CA TRP A 442 -0.90 -24.96 -37.13
C TRP A 442 -0.03 -26.02 -37.83
N GLY A 443 1.19 -26.26 -37.34
CA GLY A 443 2.16 -27.16 -37.95
C GLY A 443 3.21 -26.44 -38.80
N LEU A 444 3.82 -27.19 -39.71
CA LEU A 444 4.89 -26.71 -40.60
C LEU A 444 4.41 -25.51 -41.44
N VAL A 445 5.25 -24.49 -41.56
CA VAL A 445 4.97 -23.30 -42.39
C VAL A 445 5.74 -23.46 -43.72
N PRO A 446 5.08 -23.80 -44.83
CA PRO A 446 5.79 -24.18 -46.06
C PRO A 446 6.62 -23.05 -46.65
N ASN A 447 7.85 -23.36 -47.07
CA ASN A 447 8.80 -22.42 -47.70
C ASN A 447 9.17 -21.22 -46.82
N ILE A 448 9.03 -21.35 -45.50
CA ILE A 448 9.43 -20.34 -44.53
C ILE A 448 10.44 -20.98 -43.58
N ARG A 449 11.56 -20.28 -43.36
CA ARG A 449 12.57 -20.71 -42.37
C ARG A 449 12.64 -19.72 -41.21
N ALA A 450 12.93 -20.24 -40.03
CA ALA A 450 13.05 -19.47 -38.81
C ALA A 450 14.49 -19.53 -38.28
N SER A 451 15.00 -18.42 -37.77
CA SER A 451 16.35 -18.30 -37.23
C SER A 451 16.36 -18.20 -35.70
N ASN A 452 17.35 -18.80 -35.04
CA ASN A 452 17.53 -18.70 -33.58
C ASN A 452 17.74 -17.24 -33.12
N ARG A 453 18.06 -16.32 -34.04
CA ARG A 453 18.18 -14.87 -33.79
C ARG A 453 16.86 -14.10 -33.94
N GLY A 454 15.74 -14.79 -34.12
CA GLY A 454 14.42 -14.16 -34.19
C GLY A 454 14.06 -13.60 -35.57
N ARG A 455 14.72 -14.09 -36.63
CA ARG A 455 14.45 -13.70 -38.02
C ARG A 455 13.64 -14.77 -38.74
N ILE A 456 12.85 -14.34 -39.72
CA ILE A 456 12.06 -15.19 -40.61
C ILE A 456 12.59 -14.97 -42.04
N GLN A 457 12.81 -16.07 -42.76
CA GLN A 457 13.14 -16.09 -44.17
C GLN A 457 11.92 -16.53 -44.97
N GLU A 458 11.45 -15.64 -45.84
CA GLU A 458 10.33 -15.87 -46.75
C GLU A 458 10.72 -16.76 -47.94
N SER A 459 9.72 -17.24 -48.69
CA SER A 459 9.93 -18.13 -49.85
C SER A 459 10.83 -17.55 -50.95
N ARG A 460 10.87 -16.22 -51.08
CA ARG A 460 11.76 -15.51 -52.01
C ARG A 460 13.16 -15.23 -51.44
N GLY A 461 13.48 -15.80 -50.28
CA GLY A 461 14.79 -15.66 -49.64
C GLY A 461 14.98 -14.43 -48.76
N ARG A 462 14.04 -13.46 -48.80
CA ARG A 462 14.05 -12.26 -47.96
C ARG A 462 13.99 -12.63 -46.48
N ARG A 463 14.92 -12.07 -45.70
CA ARG A 463 15.03 -12.22 -44.25
C ARG A 463 14.57 -10.95 -43.56
N SER A 464 13.78 -11.09 -42.49
CA SER A 464 13.34 -9.96 -41.68
C SER A 464 13.00 -10.38 -40.26
N TYR A 465 12.87 -9.40 -39.36
CA TYR A 465 12.33 -9.61 -38.01
C TYR A 465 10.79 -9.58 -37.98
N GLY A 466 10.13 -9.53 -39.15
CA GLY A 466 8.69 -9.28 -39.25
C GLY A 466 8.31 -7.81 -39.10
N ARG A 467 7.01 -7.52 -39.28
CA ARG A 467 6.43 -6.18 -39.14
C ARG A 467 5.85 -5.97 -37.75
N ASP A 468 5.95 -4.75 -37.22
CA ASP A 468 5.34 -4.41 -35.94
C ASP A 468 3.82 -4.29 -36.08
N GLN A 469 3.09 -5.06 -35.27
CA GLN A 469 1.63 -5.00 -35.20
C GLN A 469 1.16 -5.33 -33.79
N HIS A 470 0.40 -4.42 -33.17
CA HIS A 470 -0.10 -4.55 -31.80
C HIS A 470 1.00 -4.88 -30.76
N GLY A 471 2.19 -4.33 -30.92
CA GLY A 471 3.32 -4.54 -30.00
C GLY A 471 4.05 -5.88 -30.16
N TYR A 472 3.76 -6.64 -31.22
CA TYR A 472 4.46 -7.87 -31.56
C TYR A 472 4.97 -7.82 -33.01
N LYS A 473 6.08 -8.51 -33.25
CA LYS A 473 6.54 -8.79 -34.61
C LYS A 473 5.69 -9.89 -35.24
N ARG A 474 5.20 -9.67 -36.46
CA ARG A 474 4.34 -10.60 -37.20
C ARG A 474 4.77 -10.75 -38.66
N PHE A 475 4.34 -11.82 -39.30
CA PHE A 475 4.48 -12.03 -40.74
C PHE A 475 3.31 -12.83 -41.30
N SER A 476 3.04 -12.67 -42.58
CA SER A 476 1.98 -13.42 -43.27
C SER A 476 2.57 -14.65 -43.93
N ALA A 477 1.91 -15.79 -43.80
CA ALA A 477 2.27 -17.01 -44.52
C ALA A 477 1.01 -17.79 -44.94
N THR A 478 1.11 -18.55 -46.01
CA THR A 478 0.02 -19.43 -46.46
C THR A 478 0.18 -20.80 -45.82
N ILE A 479 -0.81 -21.21 -45.02
CA ILE A 479 -0.91 -22.54 -44.39
C ILE A 479 -2.27 -23.10 -44.78
N ASP A 480 -2.31 -24.33 -45.29
CA ASP A 480 -3.54 -25.01 -45.73
C ASP A 480 -4.42 -24.15 -46.66
N LYS A 481 -3.80 -23.54 -47.68
CA LYS A 481 -4.44 -22.63 -48.67
C LYS A 481 -5.04 -21.35 -48.07
N ASN A 482 -4.81 -21.06 -46.79
CA ASN A 482 -5.28 -19.86 -46.13
C ASN A 482 -4.10 -18.95 -45.74
N GLU A 483 -4.23 -17.65 -46.00
CA GLU A 483 -3.27 -16.67 -45.50
C GLU A 483 -3.48 -16.48 -43.99
N ARG A 484 -2.40 -16.60 -43.22
CA ARG A 484 -2.39 -16.49 -41.76
C ARG A 484 -1.39 -15.43 -41.33
N ASP A 485 -1.80 -14.63 -40.35
CA ASP A 485 -0.95 -13.63 -39.71
C ASP A 485 -0.31 -14.20 -38.42
N LEU A 486 0.93 -14.67 -38.55
CA LEU A 486 1.65 -15.40 -37.51
C LEU A 486 2.51 -14.46 -36.67
N LYS A 487 2.65 -14.77 -35.38
CA LYS A 487 3.57 -14.05 -34.48
C LYS A 487 4.96 -14.65 -34.59
N VAL A 488 5.98 -13.80 -34.70
CA VAL A 488 7.36 -14.26 -34.87
C VAL A 488 7.81 -15.07 -33.65
N HIS A 489 7.62 -14.58 -32.42
CA HIS A 489 8.01 -15.34 -31.21
C HIS A 489 7.37 -16.73 -31.10
N ASP A 490 6.12 -16.89 -31.54
CA ASP A 490 5.44 -18.20 -31.49
C ASP A 490 6.09 -19.20 -32.44
N VAL A 491 6.42 -18.74 -33.65
CA VAL A 491 7.14 -19.56 -34.62
C VAL A 491 8.54 -19.88 -34.14
N ILE A 492 9.30 -18.91 -33.60
CA ILE A 492 10.64 -19.16 -33.06
C ILE A 492 10.59 -20.16 -31.89
N ALA A 493 9.68 -19.95 -30.93
CA ALA A 493 9.55 -20.82 -29.77
C ALA A 493 9.23 -22.27 -30.20
N ARG A 494 8.29 -22.45 -31.13
CA ARG A 494 7.90 -23.80 -31.61
C ARG A 494 8.96 -24.46 -32.50
N THR A 495 9.80 -23.68 -33.18
CA THR A 495 10.89 -24.21 -33.99
C THR A 495 12.11 -24.61 -33.16
N PHE A 496 12.43 -23.88 -32.09
CA PHE A 496 13.71 -24.04 -31.37
C PHE A 496 13.58 -24.56 -29.94
N LEU A 497 12.42 -24.45 -29.29
CA LEU A 497 12.20 -25.01 -27.95
C LEU A 497 11.58 -26.40 -28.04
N GLU A 498 11.74 -27.17 -26.97
CA GLU A 498 10.98 -28.41 -26.80
C GLU A 498 9.47 -28.13 -26.79
N PRO A 499 8.61 -29.11 -27.10
CA PRO A 499 7.17 -28.92 -27.10
C PRO A 499 6.63 -28.33 -25.78
N PRO A 500 5.58 -27.49 -25.84
CA PRO A 500 5.02 -26.88 -24.64
C PRO A 500 4.55 -27.96 -23.64
N PRO A 501 4.80 -27.79 -22.33
CA PRO A 501 4.43 -28.79 -21.32
C PRO A 501 2.92 -29.06 -21.23
N SER A 502 2.09 -28.08 -21.58
CA SER A 502 0.63 -28.21 -21.65
C SER A 502 0.02 -27.21 -22.61
N SER A 503 -1.28 -27.36 -22.92
CA SER A 503 -2.04 -26.43 -23.75
C SER A 503 -2.13 -25.01 -23.20
N GLU A 504 -1.95 -24.84 -21.88
CA GLU A 504 -1.98 -23.53 -21.21
C GLU A 504 -0.68 -22.74 -21.42
N HIS A 505 0.40 -23.41 -21.83
CA HIS A 505 1.68 -22.76 -22.03
C HIS A 505 1.73 -22.06 -23.38
N THR A 506 2.00 -20.76 -23.34
CA THR A 506 2.29 -19.96 -24.53
C THR A 506 3.67 -19.33 -24.41
N PRO A 507 4.27 -18.87 -25.52
CA PRO A 507 5.62 -18.33 -25.46
C PRO A 507 5.66 -17.02 -24.67
N ASP A 508 6.65 -16.90 -23.80
CA ASP A 508 6.93 -15.75 -22.92
C ASP A 508 8.34 -15.20 -23.18
N HIS A 509 8.48 -13.88 -23.15
CA HIS A 509 9.76 -13.18 -23.32
C HIS A 509 10.45 -13.02 -21.96
N ILE A 510 11.57 -13.71 -21.72
CA ILE A 510 12.25 -13.73 -20.42
C ILE A 510 12.62 -12.31 -19.95
N ASN A 511 13.11 -11.46 -20.84
CA ASN A 511 13.46 -10.06 -20.53
C ASN A 511 12.27 -9.07 -20.57
N GLY A 512 11.05 -9.56 -20.85
CA GLY A 512 9.84 -8.75 -20.99
C GLY A 512 9.81 -7.81 -22.20
N ASP A 513 10.78 -7.91 -23.12
CA ASP A 513 10.82 -7.15 -24.37
C ASP A 513 10.23 -7.99 -25.52
N ARG A 514 9.04 -7.59 -25.99
CA ARG A 514 8.30 -8.27 -27.06
C ARG A 514 8.97 -8.19 -28.45
N SER A 515 9.98 -7.33 -28.60
CA SER A 515 10.73 -7.19 -29.85
C SER A 515 11.93 -8.16 -29.93
N ASP A 516 12.40 -8.66 -28.79
CA ASP A 516 13.53 -9.57 -28.69
C ASP A 516 13.09 -11.04 -28.83
N ASN A 517 12.94 -11.47 -30.09
CA ASN A 517 12.46 -12.81 -30.42
C ASN A 517 13.57 -13.86 -30.57
N ARG A 518 14.76 -13.63 -30.00
CA ARG A 518 15.84 -14.64 -29.99
C ARG A 518 15.37 -15.86 -29.21
N SER A 519 15.68 -17.06 -29.69
CA SER A 519 15.21 -18.30 -29.05
C SER A 519 15.66 -18.43 -27.60
N GLU A 520 16.86 -17.93 -27.28
CA GLU A 520 17.43 -17.87 -25.92
C GLU A 520 16.64 -16.95 -24.96
N ASN A 521 15.86 -16.01 -25.49
CA ASN A 521 15.03 -15.09 -24.71
C ASN A 521 13.57 -15.57 -24.61
N LEU A 522 13.24 -16.73 -25.17
CA LEU A 522 11.89 -17.28 -25.16
C LEU A 522 11.81 -18.50 -24.24
N ARG A 523 10.69 -18.61 -23.53
CA ARG A 523 10.34 -19.79 -22.74
C ARG A 523 8.85 -20.10 -22.86
N TRP A 524 8.44 -21.29 -22.46
CA TRP A 524 7.03 -21.58 -22.22
C TRP A 524 6.60 -21.01 -20.86
N GLY A 525 5.48 -20.31 -20.82
CA GLY A 525 4.91 -19.79 -19.58
C GLY A 525 3.38 -19.88 -19.58
N THR A 526 2.81 -20.20 -18.42
CA THR A 526 1.37 -20.11 -18.17
C THR A 526 0.91 -18.65 -18.09
N PRO A 527 -0.40 -18.35 -18.22
CA PRO A 527 -0.92 -16.99 -18.05
C PRO A 527 -0.51 -16.34 -16.72
N THR A 528 -0.42 -17.13 -15.65
CA THR A 528 0.01 -16.67 -14.33
C THR A 528 1.49 -16.30 -14.31
N GLU A 529 2.37 -17.14 -14.87
CA GLU A 529 3.81 -16.88 -14.92
C GLU A 529 4.14 -15.68 -15.82
N GLN A 530 3.49 -15.60 -16.99
CA GLN A 530 3.59 -14.43 -17.88
C GLN A 530 3.08 -13.17 -17.20
N GLY A 531 1.97 -13.27 -16.45
CA GLY A 531 1.44 -12.18 -15.64
C GLY A 531 2.46 -11.68 -14.63
N ARG A 532 3.23 -12.57 -13.99
CA ARG A 532 4.32 -12.21 -13.06
C ARG A 532 5.52 -11.57 -13.78
N ASN A 533 5.76 -11.92 -15.04
CA ASN A 533 6.88 -11.42 -15.86
C ASN A 533 6.63 -10.04 -16.52
N GLN A 534 5.53 -9.35 -16.21
CA GLN A 534 5.24 -8.03 -16.78
C GLN A 534 6.10 -6.94 -16.10
N LYS A 535 6.76 -6.09 -16.90
CA LYS A 535 7.51 -4.91 -16.41
C LYS A 535 6.65 -3.89 -15.64
N SER A 536 5.33 -3.92 -15.81
CA SER A 536 4.38 -3.10 -15.04
C SER A 536 4.18 -3.60 -13.61
N ASN A 537 4.62 -4.83 -13.28
CA ASN A 537 4.58 -5.31 -11.91
C ASN A 537 5.62 -4.56 -11.10
N ARG A 538 5.12 -3.70 -10.23
CA ARG A 538 5.94 -2.96 -9.29
C ARG A 538 6.26 -3.86 -8.10
N SER A 539 7.52 -3.85 -7.72
CA SER A 539 7.93 -4.37 -6.41
C SER A 539 7.27 -3.56 -5.30
N VAL A 540 6.92 -4.26 -4.24
CA VAL A 540 6.28 -3.67 -3.07
C VAL A 540 7.06 -3.95 -1.82
N ILE A 541 7.10 -2.95 -0.97
CA ILE A 541 7.76 -3.00 0.33
C ILE A 541 6.67 -3.16 1.36
N GLN A 542 6.78 -4.23 2.12
CA GLN A 542 5.99 -4.44 3.32
C GLN A 542 6.58 -3.62 4.43
N LEU A 543 5.78 -2.71 4.99
CA LEU A 543 6.13 -1.90 6.13
C LEU A 543 5.32 -2.38 7.34
N ASP A 544 5.94 -2.36 8.51
CA ASP A 544 5.17 -2.49 9.74
C ASP A 544 4.19 -1.30 9.81
N LEU A 545 2.91 -1.62 9.99
CA LEU A 545 1.84 -0.63 9.93
C LEU A 545 2.03 0.50 10.94
N ILE A 546 2.69 0.17 12.05
CA ILE A 546 2.89 1.07 13.15
C ILE A 546 4.23 1.80 12.98
N THR A 547 5.37 1.10 13.04
CA THR A 547 6.74 1.67 13.00
C THR A 547 7.12 2.26 11.65
N GLY A 548 6.46 1.85 10.57
CA GLY A 548 6.89 2.17 9.21
C GLY A 548 8.21 1.50 8.83
N ALA A 549 8.76 0.61 9.68
CA ALA A 549 9.99 -0.11 9.38
C ALA A 549 9.77 -1.07 8.22
N GLN A 550 10.75 -1.15 7.33
CA GLN A 550 10.73 -2.11 6.24
C GLN A 550 10.90 -3.52 6.79
N LEU A 551 9.89 -4.36 6.55
CA LEU A 551 9.87 -5.76 6.97
C LEU A 551 10.36 -6.70 5.87
N ALA A 552 9.92 -6.45 4.63
CA ALA A 552 10.26 -7.28 3.47
C ALA A 552 10.09 -6.49 2.16
N VAL A 553 10.80 -6.94 1.12
CA VAL A 553 10.62 -6.47 -0.25
C VAL A 553 10.20 -7.67 -1.09
N PHE A 554 9.11 -7.52 -1.83
CA PHE A 554 8.63 -8.51 -2.77
C PHE A 554 8.79 -7.97 -4.18
N GLY A 555 9.18 -8.84 -5.12
CA GLY A 555 9.33 -8.49 -6.52
C GLY A 555 8.00 -8.07 -7.14
N THR A 556 6.87 -8.60 -6.66
CA THR A 556 5.52 -8.21 -7.12
C THR A 556 4.47 -8.21 -6.00
N ILE A 557 3.34 -7.54 -6.22
CA ILE A 557 2.16 -7.62 -5.33
C ILE A 557 1.63 -9.05 -5.20
N ALA A 558 1.63 -9.82 -6.30
CA ALA A 558 1.09 -11.18 -6.31
C ALA A 558 1.92 -12.12 -5.44
N GLU A 559 3.24 -11.99 -5.50
CA GLU A 559 4.18 -12.70 -4.62
C GLU A 559 3.92 -12.37 -3.15
N ALA A 560 3.78 -11.09 -2.81
CA ALA A 560 3.45 -10.65 -1.45
C ALA A 560 2.09 -11.20 -0.96
N ALA A 561 1.09 -11.23 -1.85
CA ALA A 561 -0.25 -11.75 -1.58
C ALA A 561 -0.23 -13.24 -1.23
N GLU A 562 0.48 -14.03 -2.03
CA GLU A 562 0.63 -15.48 -1.84
C GLU A 562 1.40 -15.81 -0.56
N ALA A 563 2.55 -15.16 -0.35
CA ALA A 563 3.40 -15.37 0.83
C ALA A 563 2.66 -15.08 2.15
N LEU A 564 1.70 -14.16 2.14
CA LEU A 564 1.00 -13.70 3.34
C LEU A 564 -0.45 -14.17 3.44
N GLY A 565 -1.00 -14.80 2.42
CA GLY A 565 -2.41 -15.18 2.36
C GLY A 565 -3.35 -13.96 2.36
N ILE A 566 -2.96 -12.87 1.70
CA ILE A 566 -3.72 -11.61 1.62
C ILE A 566 -4.17 -11.41 0.17
N PHE A 567 -5.36 -10.85 -0.06
CA PHE A 567 -5.78 -10.49 -1.42
C PHE A 567 -4.86 -9.43 -2.05
N ALA A 568 -4.30 -9.72 -3.22
CA ALA A 568 -3.43 -8.83 -3.99
C ALA A 568 -4.04 -7.44 -4.22
N SER A 569 -5.34 -7.35 -4.48
CA SER A 569 -6.08 -6.09 -4.64
C SER A 569 -6.03 -5.20 -3.39
N ASN A 570 -5.99 -5.80 -2.20
CA ASN A 570 -5.87 -5.04 -0.96
C ASN A 570 -4.46 -4.49 -0.76
N ILE A 571 -3.42 -5.25 -1.11
CA ILE A 571 -2.03 -4.78 -1.06
C ILE A 571 -1.85 -3.61 -2.03
N GLY A 572 -2.36 -3.74 -3.27
CA GLY A 572 -2.32 -2.66 -4.25
C GLY A 572 -3.06 -1.40 -3.80
N ASN A 573 -4.24 -1.54 -3.17
CA ASN A 573 -4.96 -0.40 -2.61
C ASN A 573 -4.20 0.29 -1.48
N VAL A 574 -3.43 -0.43 -0.67
CA VAL A 574 -2.61 0.17 0.39
C VAL A 574 -1.37 0.84 -0.18
N ALA A 575 -0.67 0.15 -1.10
CA ALA A 575 0.50 0.70 -1.79
C ALA A 575 0.18 1.98 -2.60
N ALA A 576 -1.05 2.08 -3.12
CA ALA A 576 -1.57 3.27 -3.80
C ALA A 576 -2.18 4.33 -2.85
N GLY A 577 -2.09 4.15 -1.52
CA GLY A 577 -2.62 5.09 -0.53
C GLY A 577 -4.15 5.14 -0.39
N ARG A 578 -4.89 4.27 -1.09
CA ARG A 578 -6.37 4.19 -1.03
C ARG A 578 -6.88 3.47 0.23
N ARG A 579 -6.01 2.69 0.87
CA ARG A 579 -6.27 2.06 2.17
C ARG A 579 -5.05 2.26 3.08
N LEU A 580 -5.30 2.36 4.38
CA LEU A 580 -4.24 2.54 5.37
C LEU A 580 -3.40 1.27 5.58
N ALA A 581 -4.04 0.10 5.53
CA ALA A 581 -3.40 -1.18 5.82
C ALA A 581 -4.13 -2.37 5.19
N THR A 582 -3.41 -3.49 5.03
CA THR A 582 -4.01 -4.80 4.80
C THR A 582 -3.14 -5.91 5.40
N GLY A 583 -3.79 -6.96 5.92
CA GLY A 583 -3.12 -8.04 6.64
C GLY A 583 -2.34 -7.60 7.89
N GLY A 584 -2.64 -6.40 8.41
CA GLY A 584 -1.90 -5.79 9.54
C GLY A 584 -0.64 -5.04 9.14
N PHE A 585 -0.40 -4.80 7.85
CA PHE A 585 0.79 -4.13 7.33
C PHE A 585 0.45 -2.90 6.50
N LYS A 586 1.39 -1.96 6.47
CA LYS A 586 1.43 -0.90 5.46
C LYS A 586 2.21 -1.42 4.26
N TRP A 587 1.87 -0.93 3.08
CA TRP A 587 2.49 -1.32 1.82
C TRP A 587 2.84 -0.06 1.06
N ILE A 588 3.99 -0.04 0.41
CA ILE A 588 4.37 1.01 -0.55
C ILE A 588 4.99 0.35 -1.78
N TYR A 589 4.96 1.03 -2.92
CA TYR A 589 5.77 0.64 -4.07
C TYR A 589 7.24 0.96 -3.80
N SER A 590 8.16 0.09 -4.21
CA SER A 590 9.60 0.28 -3.94
C SER A 590 10.19 1.52 -4.61
N GLU A 591 9.59 1.97 -5.71
CA GLU A 591 9.95 3.21 -6.41
C GLU A 591 9.73 4.46 -5.54
N ALA A 592 8.93 4.38 -4.48
CA ALA A 592 8.62 5.50 -3.58
C ALA A 592 9.69 5.79 -2.51
N LEU A 593 10.79 5.04 -2.46
CA LEU A 593 11.92 5.30 -1.54
C LEU A 593 13.03 6.20 -2.14
N HIS A 594 12.92 6.58 -3.42
CA HIS A 594 13.92 7.40 -4.13
C HIS A 594 13.44 8.84 -4.40
N THR A 595 12.38 9.28 -3.71
CA THR A 595 11.87 10.66 -3.64
C THR A 595 11.67 11.03 -2.19
#